data_AF-A0A4Y8LEI5-F1
#
_entry.id   AF-A0A4Y8LEI5-F1
#
_cell.length_a   1.000
_cell.length_b   1.000
_cell.length_c   1.000
_cell.angle_alpha   90.00
_cell.angle_beta   90.00
_cell.angle_gamma   90.00
#
_symmetry.space_group_name_H-M   'P 1'
#
loop_
_entity.id
_entity.type
_entity.pdbx_description
1 polymer ?
#
loop_
_entity_poly.entity_id
_entity_poly.type
_entity_poly.pdbx_seq_one_letter_code
_entity_poly.pdbx_strand_id
1 'polypeptide(L)'
;MNKNPIIPFLLIMVLGFGVVFFMSVQGLDDSEEMAGEEEGGGEEASGGDFDPEAHYQSTCIGCHGENYEGASGPALEGVGERLSTDEIADIMVNGQGGMPGGQVDEENADQMAEWVAQIGAEGGGEEGAEEGSEEESEEGGDAEEGSEEESSEEDAA
;
A
#
# COMPACT_ATOMS: atom_id res chain seq x y z
N MET A 1 -22.79 -46.72 39.15
CA MET A 1 -22.61 -45.57 38.24
C MET A 1 -21.14 -45.19 38.27
N ASN A 2 -20.36 -45.69 37.31
CA ASN A 2 -18.92 -45.44 37.24
C ASN A 2 -18.70 -44.18 36.41
N LYS A 3 -18.68 -43.04 37.09
CA LYS A 3 -18.39 -41.74 36.46
C LYS A 3 -16.87 -41.61 36.41
N ASN A 4 -16.27 -42.09 35.33
CA ASN A 4 -14.83 -41.98 35.15
C ASN A 4 -14.49 -40.52 34.86
N PRO A 5 -13.70 -39.85 35.72
CA PRO A 5 -13.34 -38.45 35.52
C PRO A 5 -12.51 -38.23 34.25
N ILE A 6 -12.00 -39.30 33.63
CA ILE A 6 -11.28 -39.28 32.35
C ILE A 6 -12.20 -39.05 31.14
N ILE A 7 -13.47 -39.46 31.21
CA ILE A 7 -14.43 -39.30 30.10
C ILE A 7 -14.61 -37.82 29.68
N PRO A 8 -14.82 -36.85 30.59
CA PRO A 8 -14.89 -35.44 30.18
C PRO A 8 -13.57 -34.91 29.62
N PHE A 9 -12.41 -35.36 30.11
CA PHE A 9 -11.11 -34.93 29.56
C PHE A 9 -10.89 -35.46 28.14
N LEU A 10 -11.28 -36.70 27.85
CA LEU A 10 -11.18 -37.25 26.49
C LEU A 10 -12.15 -36.56 25.52
N LEU A 11 -13.34 -36.16 25.97
CA LEU A 11 -14.25 -35.38 25.16
C LEU A 11 -13.69 -34.00 24.80
N ILE A 12 -13.08 -33.29 25.75
CA ILE A 12 -12.48 -31.98 25.51
C ILE A 12 -11.26 -32.09 24.59
N MET A 13 -10.42 -33.13 24.76
CA MET A 13 -9.25 -33.34 23.90
C MET A 13 -9.64 -33.58 22.45
N VAL A 14 -10.64 -34.44 22.20
CA VAL A 14 -11.11 -34.75 20.84
C VAL A 14 -11.84 -33.57 20.21
N LEU A 15 -12.68 -32.87 20.99
CA LEU A 15 -13.37 -31.68 20.50
C LEU A 15 -12.41 -30.53 20.22
N GLY A 16 -11.41 -30.31 21.07
CA GLY A 16 -10.39 -29.28 20.88
C GLY A 16 -9.50 -29.55 19.68
N PHE A 17 -8.98 -30.78 19.54
CA PHE A 17 -8.17 -31.15 18.37
C PHE A 17 -8.98 -31.08 17.07
N GLY A 18 -10.27 -31.43 17.11
CA GLY A 18 -11.16 -31.31 15.96
C GLY A 18 -11.36 -29.87 15.50
N VAL A 19 -11.55 -28.92 16.43
CA VAL A 19 -11.70 -27.49 16.11
C VAL A 19 -10.40 -26.93 15.54
N VAL A 20 -9.25 -27.21 16.16
CA VAL A 20 -7.94 -26.75 15.66
C VAL A 20 -7.64 -27.32 14.28
N PHE A 21 -7.87 -28.62 14.06
CA PHE A 21 -7.66 -29.25 12.76
C PHE A 21 -8.59 -28.67 11.69
N PHE A 22 -9.86 -28.43 12.02
CA PHE A 22 -10.82 -27.83 11.10
C PHE A 22 -10.48 -26.37 10.74
N MET A 23 -10.07 -25.56 11.72
CA MET A 23 -9.55 -24.21 11.46
C MET A 23 -8.25 -24.24 10.67
N SER A 24 -7.39 -25.24 10.89
CA SER A 24 -6.13 -25.39 10.17
C SER A 24 -6.32 -25.79 8.71
N VAL A 25 -7.37 -26.54 8.37
CA VAL A 25 -7.69 -26.88 6.96
C VAL A 25 -8.33 -25.70 6.25
N GLN A 26 -9.18 -24.92 6.91
CA GLN A 26 -9.69 -23.66 6.32
C GLN A 26 -8.60 -22.59 6.22
N GLY A 27 -7.69 -22.51 7.19
CA GLY A 27 -6.57 -21.57 7.14
C GLY A 27 -5.52 -21.88 6.06
N LEU A 28 -5.49 -23.10 5.50
CA LEU A 28 -4.60 -23.46 4.38
C LEU A 28 -5.15 -23.04 3.00
N ASP A 29 -6.46 -22.80 2.87
CA ASP A 29 -7.04 -22.13 1.69
C ASP A 29 -6.83 -20.60 1.78
N ASP A 30 -6.78 -20.03 2.99
CA ASP A 30 -6.35 -18.64 3.28
C ASP A 30 -4.80 -18.47 3.39
N SER A 31 -4.01 -19.52 3.15
CA SER A 31 -2.53 -19.47 3.27
C SER A 31 -1.80 -18.90 2.06
N GLU A 32 -2.52 -18.52 1.01
CA GLU A 32 -1.95 -17.73 -0.09
C GLU A 32 -1.77 -16.24 0.29
N GLU A 33 -2.38 -15.76 1.39
CA GLU A 33 -2.32 -14.36 1.82
C GLU A 33 -1.36 -14.08 3.01
N MET A 34 -0.83 -15.09 3.71
CA MET A 34 -0.09 -14.89 4.97
C MET A 34 1.17 -15.76 5.10
N ALA A 35 2.00 -15.81 4.05
CA ALA A 35 3.32 -16.44 4.09
C ALA A 35 4.39 -15.49 3.52
N GLY A 36 4.66 -14.40 4.23
CA GLY A 36 5.57 -13.35 3.75
C GLY A 36 6.29 -12.56 4.83
N GLU A 37 6.75 -13.20 5.91
CA GLU A 37 7.79 -12.59 6.75
C GLU A 37 9.07 -13.44 6.73
N GLU A 38 10.01 -12.92 5.93
CA GLU A 38 11.46 -13.17 5.86
C GLU A 38 11.95 -14.54 5.35
N GLU A 39 12.24 -14.63 4.04
CA GLU A 39 13.60 -14.87 3.51
C GLU A 39 13.63 -14.59 1.99
N GLY A 40 14.31 -13.49 1.61
CA GLY A 40 14.98 -13.23 0.32
C GLY A 40 14.43 -13.80 -1.00
N GLY A 41 13.93 -12.87 -1.83
CA GLY A 41 14.16 -12.88 -3.28
C GLY A 41 13.29 -13.81 -4.11
N GLY A 42 12.22 -13.24 -4.65
CA GLY A 42 11.46 -13.81 -5.76
C GLY A 42 10.59 -12.73 -6.35
N GLU A 43 11.00 -12.19 -7.50
CA GLU A 43 10.12 -11.46 -8.40
C GLU A 43 8.94 -12.35 -8.76
N GLU A 44 7.77 -12.07 -8.20
CA GLU A 44 6.50 -12.60 -8.65
C GLU A 44 5.74 -11.43 -9.29
N ALA A 45 6.16 -11.06 -10.50
CA ALA A 45 5.45 -10.08 -11.29
C ALA A 45 4.29 -10.75 -12.06
N SER A 46 3.13 -10.13 -11.89
CA SER A 46 2.05 -9.98 -12.87
C SER A 46 1.08 -11.15 -13.07
N GLY A 47 -0.15 -10.93 -12.60
CA GLY A 47 -1.33 -11.74 -12.92
C GLY A 47 -2.53 -11.54 -11.98
N GLY A 48 -2.34 -10.90 -10.83
CA GLY A 48 -3.40 -10.57 -9.87
C GLY A 48 -3.59 -9.06 -9.77
N ASP A 49 -4.83 -8.65 -9.56
CA ASP A 49 -5.25 -7.28 -9.27
C ASP A 49 -4.37 -6.66 -8.17
N PHE A 50 -3.89 -5.42 -8.34
CA PHE A 50 -3.12 -4.75 -7.30
C PHE A 50 -4.06 -4.38 -6.15
N ASP A 51 -3.78 -4.91 -4.96
CA ASP A 51 -4.54 -4.61 -3.75
C ASP A 51 -3.85 -3.47 -2.95
N PRO A 52 -4.39 -2.24 -2.99
CA PRO A 52 -3.81 -1.11 -2.26
C PRO A 52 -3.85 -1.30 -0.74
N GLU A 53 -4.83 -2.05 -0.21
CA GLU A 53 -4.95 -2.27 1.23
C GLU A 53 -3.88 -3.25 1.73
N ALA A 54 -3.67 -4.37 1.04
CA ALA A 54 -2.57 -5.29 1.34
C ALA A 54 -1.20 -4.61 1.19
N HIS A 55 -1.02 -3.77 0.17
CA HIS A 55 0.22 -3.01 -0.01
C HIS A 55 0.44 -2.01 1.13
N TYR A 56 -0.63 -1.36 1.60
CA TYR A 56 -0.55 -0.46 2.76
C TYR A 56 -0.10 -1.19 4.03
N GLN A 57 -0.69 -2.36 4.30
CA GLN A 57 -0.37 -3.17 5.47
C GLN A 57 1.08 -3.67 5.46
N SER A 58 1.62 -4.00 4.28
CA SER A 58 3.00 -4.49 4.17
C SER A 58 4.05 -3.37 4.23
N THR A 59 3.77 -2.22 3.61
CA THR A 59 4.82 -1.21 3.32
C THR A 59 4.61 0.11 4.05
N CYS A 60 3.37 0.54 4.27
CA CYS A 60 3.05 1.90 4.68
C CYS A 60 2.74 2.04 6.18
N ILE A 61 2.20 0.98 6.79
CA ILE A 61 1.74 0.96 8.19
C ILE A 61 2.82 1.39 9.19
N GLY A 62 4.09 1.04 8.94
CA GLY A 62 5.20 1.34 9.85
C GLY A 62 5.45 2.84 10.04
N CYS A 63 5.05 3.65 9.06
CA CYS A 63 5.20 5.10 9.09
C CYS A 63 3.86 5.81 9.31
N HIS A 64 2.77 5.32 8.72
CA HIS A 64 1.48 6.01 8.70
C HIS A 64 0.44 5.46 9.69
N GLY A 65 0.78 4.40 10.44
CA GLY A 65 -0.07 3.82 11.50
C GLY A 65 -1.11 2.84 10.97
N GLU A 66 -1.64 1.99 11.84
CA GLU A 66 -2.64 0.98 11.45
C GLU A 66 -3.97 1.62 11.03
N ASN A 67 -4.33 2.74 11.65
CA ASN A 67 -5.59 3.45 11.38
C ASN A 67 -5.38 4.73 10.58
N TYR A 68 -4.28 4.85 9.82
CA TYR A 68 -3.97 6.04 9.01
C TYR A 68 -3.74 7.33 9.82
N GLU A 69 -3.68 7.21 11.15
CA GLU A 69 -3.57 8.28 12.14
C GLU A 69 -2.19 8.96 12.15
N GLY A 70 -1.22 8.39 11.44
CA GLY A 70 0.16 8.83 11.42
C GLY A 70 0.96 8.28 12.60
N ALA A 71 2.21 7.88 12.32
CA ALA A 71 3.16 7.45 13.34
C ALA A 71 4.48 8.24 13.18
N SER A 72 5.38 7.71 12.36
CA SER A 72 6.62 8.41 11.97
C SER A 72 6.39 9.40 10.83
N GLY A 73 5.40 9.11 9.99
CA GLY A 73 4.88 9.97 8.94
C GLY A 73 3.57 10.66 9.36
N PRO A 74 3.10 11.64 8.56
CA PRO A 74 1.86 12.36 8.84
C PRO A 74 0.63 11.46 8.70
N ALA A 75 -0.49 11.88 9.31
CA ALA A 75 -1.79 11.23 9.11
C ALA A 75 -2.21 11.29 7.64
N LEU A 76 -2.76 10.18 7.15
CA LEU A 76 -3.33 10.05 5.80
C LEU A 76 -4.84 10.30 5.79
N GLU A 77 -5.50 10.32 6.95
CA GLU A 77 -6.90 10.74 7.05
C GLU A 77 -7.12 12.12 6.42
N GLY A 78 -8.08 12.20 5.49
CA GLY A 78 -8.42 13.43 4.77
C GLY A 78 -7.29 13.96 3.88
N VAL A 79 -6.37 13.10 3.42
CA VAL A 79 -5.29 13.53 2.52
C VAL A 79 -5.80 13.97 1.15
N GLY A 80 -6.86 13.35 0.64
CA GLY A 80 -7.51 13.74 -0.62
C GLY A 80 -8.18 15.13 -0.58
N GLU A 81 -8.41 15.70 0.61
CA GLU A 81 -8.88 17.10 0.73
C GLU A 81 -7.73 18.11 0.59
N ARG A 82 -6.48 17.65 0.79
CA ARG A 82 -5.28 18.49 0.87
C ARG A 82 -4.41 18.38 -0.38
N LEU A 83 -4.39 17.19 -0.98
CA LEU A 83 -3.59 16.83 -2.14
C LEU A 83 -4.49 16.18 -3.19
N SER A 84 -4.18 16.43 -4.45
CA SER A 84 -4.79 15.68 -5.56
C SER A 84 -4.25 14.27 -5.65
N THR A 85 -4.98 13.39 -6.33
CA THR A 85 -4.56 12.00 -6.61
C THR A 85 -3.20 11.96 -7.29
N ASP A 86 -2.96 12.81 -8.31
CA ASP A 86 -1.69 12.88 -9.03
C ASP A 86 -0.51 13.26 -8.11
N GLU A 87 -0.73 14.22 -7.19
CA GLU A 87 0.28 14.61 -6.21
C GLU A 87 0.59 13.49 -5.21
N ILE A 88 -0.43 12.69 -4.84
CA ILE A 88 -0.25 11.56 -3.95
C ILE A 88 0.57 10.47 -4.66
N ALA A 89 0.27 10.17 -5.92
CA ALA A 89 1.02 9.21 -6.75
C ALA A 89 2.48 9.64 -6.91
N ASP A 90 2.73 10.91 -7.23
CA ASP A 90 4.08 11.46 -7.36
C ASP A 90 4.88 11.32 -6.06
N ILE A 91 4.26 11.59 -4.90
CA ILE A 91 4.91 11.43 -3.59
C ILE A 91 5.25 9.96 -3.30
N MET A 92 4.45 9.00 -3.75
CA MET A 92 4.73 7.56 -3.56
C MET A 92 5.91 7.09 -4.42
N VAL A 93 6.01 7.59 -5.65
CA VAL A 93 7.08 7.25 -6.60
C VAL A 93 8.37 8.00 -6.29
N ASN A 94 8.30 9.32 -6.16
CA ASN A 94 9.47 10.18 -5.99
C ASN A 94 9.86 10.41 -4.52
N GLY A 95 8.94 10.18 -3.59
CA GLY A 95 9.14 10.46 -2.17
C GLY A 95 8.96 11.95 -1.86
N GLN A 96 8.73 12.26 -0.57
CA GLN A 96 8.66 13.64 -0.11
C GLN A 96 9.24 13.82 1.29
N GLY A 97 10.23 14.70 1.40
CA GLY A 97 10.84 15.07 2.67
C GLY A 97 11.52 13.89 3.36
N GLY A 98 10.82 13.29 4.33
CA GLY A 98 11.28 12.11 5.06
C GLY A 98 10.71 10.77 4.55
N MET A 99 9.75 10.80 3.63
CA MET A 99 9.21 9.61 2.98
C MET A 99 10.12 9.22 1.79
N PRO A 100 10.70 8.01 1.78
CA PRO A 100 11.50 7.56 0.63
C PRO A 100 10.59 7.34 -0.59
N GLY A 101 11.10 7.60 -1.79
CA GLY A 101 10.43 7.21 -3.04
C GLY A 101 10.52 5.72 -3.33
N GLY A 102 9.80 5.27 -4.35
CA GLY A 102 9.73 3.89 -4.80
C GLY A 102 8.94 2.99 -3.86
N GLN A 103 7.92 3.52 -3.18
CA GLN A 103 7.06 2.69 -2.32
C GLN A 103 6.04 1.89 -3.12
N VAL A 104 5.71 2.36 -4.32
CA VAL A 104 4.74 1.75 -5.24
C VAL A 104 5.34 1.87 -6.64
N ASP A 105 5.18 0.84 -7.46
CA ASP A 105 5.54 0.90 -8.88
C ASP A 105 4.68 1.95 -9.60
N GLU A 106 5.25 2.61 -10.61
CA GLU A 106 4.56 3.66 -11.38
C GLU A 106 3.23 3.17 -11.98
N GLU A 107 3.16 1.90 -12.34
CA GLU A 107 1.97 1.25 -12.92
C GLU A 107 0.80 1.11 -11.93
N ASN A 108 1.09 1.07 -10.63
CA ASN A 108 0.10 0.90 -9.55
C ASN A 108 -0.09 2.18 -8.71
N ALA A 109 0.70 3.21 -8.98
CA ALA A 109 0.73 4.44 -8.19
C ALA A 109 -0.61 5.18 -8.22
N ASP A 110 -1.29 5.23 -9.37
CA ASP A 110 -2.58 5.88 -9.52
C ASP A 110 -3.68 5.18 -8.70
N GLN A 111 -3.76 3.85 -8.80
CA GLN A 111 -4.74 3.06 -8.05
C GLN A 111 -4.51 3.17 -6.54
N MET A 112 -3.25 3.14 -6.11
CA MET A 112 -2.89 3.35 -4.71
C MET A 112 -3.22 4.77 -4.23
N ALA A 113 -2.92 5.78 -5.04
CA ALA A 113 -3.17 7.18 -4.71
C ALA A 113 -4.67 7.46 -4.59
N GLU A 114 -5.48 6.89 -5.46
CA GLU A 114 -6.92 7.05 -5.45
C GLU A 114 -7.56 6.37 -4.24
N TRP A 115 -7.05 5.20 -3.85
CA TRP A 115 -7.43 4.56 -2.59
C TRP A 115 -7.02 5.43 -1.38
N VAL A 116 -5.79 5.93 -1.34
CA VAL A 116 -5.29 6.77 -0.25
C VAL A 116 -6.05 8.10 -0.14
N ALA A 117 -6.42 8.72 -1.27
CA ALA A 117 -7.17 9.96 -1.29
C ALA A 117 -8.56 9.81 -0.63
N GLN A 118 -9.14 8.62 -0.67
CA GLN A 118 -10.44 8.30 -0.08
C GLN A 118 -10.38 7.98 1.42
N ILE A 119 -9.18 7.80 1.99
CA ILE A 119 -9.00 7.53 3.41
C ILE A 119 -9.51 8.73 4.23
N GLY A 120 -10.53 8.48 5.05
CA GLY A 120 -11.16 9.50 5.90
C GLY A 120 -12.37 10.20 5.25
N ALA A 121 -12.72 9.88 4.00
CA ALA A 121 -13.94 10.38 3.39
C ALA A 121 -15.20 9.72 3.98
N GLU A 122 -15.19 8.41 4.27
CA GLU A 122 -16.27 7.73 5.04
C GLU A 122 -15.95 6.29 5.53
N GLY A 123 -14.68 5.98 5.81
CA GLY A 123 -14.24 4.65 6.27
C GLY A 123 -13.71 3.79 5.12
N GLY A 124 -12.54 3.19 5.34
CA GLY A 124 -11.70 2.49 4.36
C GLY A 124 -12.47 1.69 3.31
N GLY A 125 -12.08 1.91 2.05
CA GLY A 125 -12.79 1.51 0.84
C GLY A 125 -13.18 0.03 0.81
N GLU A 126 -14.48 -0.19 0.72
CA GLU A 126 -15.06 -1.44 0.26
C GLU A 126 -15.79 -1.15 -1.06
N GLU A 127 -15.08 -0.67 -2.09
CA GLU A 127 -15.57 -0.65 -3.47
C GLU A 127 -14.42 -0.42 -4.45
N GLY A 128 -14.21 -1.42 -5.31
CA GLY A 128 -13.08 -1.55 -6.22
C GLY A 128 -13.05 -0.50 -7.32
N ALA A 129 -11.81 -0.09 -7.65
CA ALA A 129 -11.51 0.63 -8.88
C ALA A 129 -11.41 -0.41 -10.01
N GLU A 130 -12.56 -0.71 -10.60
CA GLU A 130 -12.66 -1.35 -11.90
C GLU A 130 -12.36 -0.34 -13.02
N GLU A 131 -11.55 -0.81 -13.98
CA GLU A 131 -11.29 -0.27 -15.33
C GLU A 131 -10.07 0.65 -15.48
N GLY A 132 -8.93 0.03 -15.78
CA GLY A 132 -7.83 0.69 -16.50
C GLY A 132 -8.21 1.01 -17.94
N SER A 133 -7.62 2.08 -18.47
CA SER A 133 -7.31 2.19 -19.89
C SER A 133 -6.10 3.10 -20.08
N GLU A 134 -4.97 2.47 -20.38
CA GLU A 134 -4.09 2.78 -21.53
C GLU A 134 -4.14 4.23 -22.04
N GLU A 135 -3.03 4.97 -21.95
CA GLU A 135 -2.43 5.62 -23.12
C GLU A 135 -1.04 6.22 -22.77
N GLU A 136 -0.02 5.38 -22.93
CA GLU A 136 1.26 5.68 -23.58
C GLU A 136 1.48 7.13 -24.04
N SER A 137 2.39 7.85 -23.37
CA SER A 137 3.04 9.02 -23.95
C SER A 137 4.56 8.90 -23.85
N GLU A 138 5.15 8.71 -25.03
CA GLU A 138 6.58 8.66 -25.27
C GLU A 138 7.21 10.05 -25.01
N GLU A 139 8.04 10.17 -23.98
CA GLU A 139 8.98 11.30 -23.87
C GLU A 139 10.19 11.09 -24.78
N GLY A 140 10.19 11.78 -25.91
CA GLY A 140 11.37 12.09 -26.69
C GLY A 140 11.84 13.50 -26.35
N GLY A 141 12.87 13.60 -25.49
CA GLY A 141 13.53 14.87 -25.18
C GLY A 141 14.32 15.41 -26.37
N ASP A 142 14.52 16.73 -26.36
CA ASP A 142 15.68 17.35 -27.01
C ASP A 142 16.03 18.63 -26.23
N ALA A 143 17.32 18.71 -25.89
CA ALA A 143 17.98 19.86 -25.30
C ALA A 143 17.83 21.10 -26.20
N GLU A 144 18.10 22.30 -25.67
CA GLU A 144 19.03 23.24 -26.29
C GLU A 144 19.49 24.29 -25.26
N GLU A 145 20.77 24.62 -25.41
CA GLU A 145 21.62 25.41 -24.56
C GLU A 145 21.32 26.93 -24.60
N GLY A 146 21.65 27.59 -23.49
CA GLY A 146 22.52 28.77 -23.47
C GLY A 146 22.10 30.05 -24.21
N SER A 147 21.81 31.10 -23.44
CA SER A 147 22.43 32.41 -23.69
C SER A 147 22.41 33.25 -22.42
N GLU A 148 23.61 33.43 -21.89
CA GLU A 148 24.01 34.46 -20.96
C GLU A 148 24.11 35.81 -21.73
N GLU A 149 24.35 36.87 -20.97
CA GLU A 149 24.77 38.24 -21.38
C GLU A 149 23.68 39.33 -21.33
N GLU A 150 23.62 40.11 -20.24
CA GLU A 150 24.32 41.40 -20.01
C GLU A 150 23.43 42.58 -20.48
N SER A 151 23.33 43.75 -19.87
CA SER A 151 23.79 44.36 -18.61
C SER A 151 23.20 45.79 -18.63
N SER A 152 22.73 46.26 -17.47
CA SER A 152 22.73 47.65 -16.99
C SER A 152 22.61 48.83 -17.98
N GLU A 153 21.48 49.54 -17.89
CA GLU A 153 21.38 50.90 -17.34
C GLU A 153 22.64 51.82 -17.25
N GLU A 154 22.40 53.10 -17.59
CA GLU A 154 22.91 54.32 -16.94
C GLU A 154 24.21 55.03 -17.44
N ASP A 155 23.95 56.20 -18.06
CA ASP A 155 24.49 57.53 -17.73
C ASP A 155 25.86 58.06 -18.27
N ALA A 156 25.81 59.37 -18.57
CA ALA A 156 26.86 60.38 -18.62
C ALA A 156 27.64 60.68 -19.93
N ALA A 157 27.32 61.89 -20.43
CA ALA A 157 28.17 62.94 -21.03
C ALA A 157 28.53 62.89 -22.53
#